data_AF-A0A9D5K3T7-F1
#
_entry.id   AF-A0A9D5K3T7-F1
#
_cell.length_a   1.000
_cell.length_b   1.000
_cell.length_c   1.000
_cell.angle_alpha   90.00
_cell.angle_beta   90.00
_cell.angle_gamma   90.00
#
_symmetry.space_group_name_H-M   'P 1'
#
loop_
_entity.id
_entity.type
_entity.pdbx_description
1 polymer ?
#
loop_
_entity_poly.entity_id
_entity_poly.type
_entity_poly.pdbx_seq_one_letter_code
_entity_poly.pdbx_strand_id
1 'polypeptide(L)'
;MFRSMFVLGVMACTALPAVDTITDADINAGSVINWQSTDTIFLDGKVFVEEEAILTIHPGTIIKAKHYESFDDFSALIINPGAKIHAVGTPEKPIIFTSELDDLQSTEPINHFGWNGLWGGVVILGKAPTNSADGTGKFYPNRINEWAYGGDESEDNSGELRFVSIRMAGYSQLFSREEPIIEDNSGDRFELAALTLGGVGSGTKINHVEVYNSADDGFRFMGGTVNTKYLCATHCGDNLFDTQEGYRGHNQFWFAYHRKVAVRWAGDNQDVVDFEIHDKPYRRVPTPLFCATHSSGSDNQPISRPIVANATYMAKDFSYFPSIYAETYASPTYVNGFFNDLGPVDVDGYTLMRMEEPDGPLFANNIWSRVLGHGSDFMWNDVCMDTLSKHFRRNGNIMYGSMLYGQQLLTFENEHHVYSQLEPRPYRHIECDSDSNKAFVDLYDIASLDGGSFIDSVGFKGAFNPCTTQVWLRNWTAFDKYGYLAHNDTTFCPPRNCTKNYSLTQRTSQAQFQMNLTQVAGAIRGACTLTESQSITVHLYDARGRVVAAMNLGRREAGRHEFRLSPRGLAAGSYLVRLRAGDRVFNRNVVLVR
;
A
#
# COMPACT_ATOMS: atom_id res chain seq x y z
N MET A 1 72.23 -21.36 -34.52
CA MET A 1 71.28 -20.28 -34.15
C MET A 1 69.98 -20.95 -33.70
N PHE A 2 69.87 -21.28 -32.40
CA PHE A 2 68.61 -21.73 -31.80
C PHE A 2 68.14 -20.61 -30.88
N ARG A 3 67.02 -19.97 -31.21
CA ARG A 3 66.34 -18.98 -30.35
C ARG A 3 65.23 -19.71 -29.59
N SER A 4 65.42 -19.91 -28.29
CA SER A 4 64.33 -20.27 -27.38
C SER A 4 63.37 -19.08 -27.25
N MET A 5 62.10 -19.33 -27.55
CA MET A 5 61.01 -18.39 -27.29
C MET A 5 60.46 -18.72 -25.89
N PHE A 6 60.74 -17.85 -24.92
CA PHE A 6 60.11 -17.90 -23.60
C PHE A 6 58.73 -17.23 -23.72
N VAL A 7 57.66 -18.00 -23.57
CA VAL A 7 56.31 -17.48 -23.42
C VAL A 7 56.12 -17.15 -21.94
N LEU A 8 56.06 -15.86 -21.62
CA LEU A 8 55.75 -15.35 -20.28
C LEU A 8 54.24 -15.45 -20.08
N GLY A 9 53.78 -16.48 -19.37
CA GLY A 9 52.38 -16.59 -18.94
C GLY A 9 52.10 -15.54 -17.86
N VAL A 10 51.32 -14.51 -18.18
CA VAL A 10 50.75 -13.61 -17.18
C VAL A 10 49.67 -14.39 -16.44
N MET A 11 50.01 -14.90 -15.27
CA MET A 11 49.04 -15.45 -14.32
C MET A 11 48.31 -14.25 -13.69
N ALA A 12 47.09 -13.96 -14.15
CA ALA A 12 46.22 -13.03 -13.46
C ALA A 12 45.83 -13.68 -12.12
N CYS A 13 46.49 -13.27 -11.04
CA CYS A 13 46.08 -13.61 -9.68
C CYS A 13 44.82 -12.81 -9.37
N THR A 14 43.65 -13.44 -9.58
CA THR A 14 42.39 -12.91 -9.05
C THR A 14 42.44 -13.10 -7.54
N ALA A 15 42.63 -12.01 -6.79
CA ALA A 15 42.44 -12.04 -5.34
C ALA A 15 41.03 -12.56 -5.05
N LEU A 16 40.90 -13.50 -4.10
CA LEU A 16 39.60 -13.93 -3.62
C LEU A 16 38.88 -12.71 -3.02
N PRO A 17 37.54 -12.60 -3.18
CA PRO A 17 36.80 -11.54 -2.52
C PRO A 17 37.08 -11.56 -1.01
N ALA A 18 37.37 -10.39 -0.44
CA ALA A 18 37.51 -10.27 1.01
C ALA A 18 36.16 -10.56 1.66
N VAL A 19 36.17 -11.40 2.70
CA VAL A 19 35.00 -11.67 3.52
C VAL A 19 35.18 -10.88 4.80
N ASP A 20 34.35 -9.86 4.99
CA ASP A 20 34.40 -9.01 6.18
C ASP A 20 33.19 -9.33 7.05
N THR A 21 33.44 -9.80 8.27
CA THR A 21 32.40 -9.95 9.30
C THR A 21 32.33 -8.66 10.10
N ILE A 22 31.14 -8.08 10.19
CA ILE A 22 30.85 -6.83 10.87
C ILE A 22 29.97 -7.13 12.07
N THR A 23 30.39 -6.60 13.21
CA THR A 23 29.72 -6.67 14.51
C THR A 23 29.42 -5.26 15.01
N ASP A 24 28.69 -5.15 16.11
CA ASP A 24 28.42 -3.87 16.79
C ASP A 24 29.71 -3.09 17.13
N ALA A 25 30.81 -3.78 17.44
CA ALA A 25 32.06 -3.13 17.82
C ALA A 25 32.77 -2.38 16.66
N ASP A 26 32.35 -2.61 15.41
CA ASP A 26 33.06 -2.13 14.23
C ASP A 26 32.58 -0.73 13.78
N ILE A 27 31.40 -0.27 14.20
CA ILE A 27 30.81 1.00 13.75
C ILE A 27 30.55 1.91 14.96
N ASN A 28 31.49 2.81 15.23
CA ASN A 28 31.40 3.75 16.34
C ASN A 28 30.82 5.10 15.90
N ALA A 29 30.37 5.93 16.85
CA ALA A 29 29.88 7.28 16.57
C ALA A 29 30.90 8.11 15.74
N GLY A 30 30.40 8.86 14.76
CA GLY A 30 31.21 9.68 13.85
C GLY A 30 32.07 8.91 12.84
N SER A 31 31.97 7.58 12.78
CA SER A 31 32.75 6.75 11.84
C SER A 31 32.31 6.96 10.39
N VAL A 32 33.25 6.84 9.44
CA VAL A 32 32.95 6.84 8.00
C VAL A 32 33.32 5.48 7.41
N ILE A 33 32.30 4.69 7.05
CA ILE A 33 32.42 3.30 6.64
C ILE A 33 32.07 3.19 5.16
N ASN A 34 32.84 2.37 4.43
CA ASN A 34 32.63 2.14 3.00
C ASN A 34 32.69 0.64 2.71
N TRP A 35 31.57 0.02 2.33
CA TRP A 35 31.51 -1.37 1.88
C TRP A 35 31.58 -1.43 0.36
N GLN A 36 32.55 -2.17 -0.18
CA GLN A 36 32.77 -2.27 -1.63
C GLN A 36 32.02 -3.48 -2.21
N SER A 37 31.81 -3.47 -3.53
CA SER A 37 31.15 -4.57 -4.24
C SER A 37 32.01 -5.83 -4.38
N THR A 38 33.32 -5.71 -4.11
CA THR A 38 34.25 -6.85 -4.05
C THR A 38 34.12 -7.65 -2.78
N ASP A 39 33.42 -7.11 -1.78
CA ASP A 39 33.34 -7.65 -0.44
C ASP A 39 32.02 -8.40 -0.31
N THR A 40 32.05 -9.58 0.29
CA THR A 40 30.83 -10.15 0.87
C THR A 40 30.84 -9.78 2.34
N ILE A 41 29.92 -8.91 2.72
CA ILE A 41 29.80 -8.42 4.09
C ILE A 41 28.92 -9.40 4.87
N PHE A 42 29.38 -9.85 6.04
CA PHE A 42 28.59 -10.64 6.96
C PHE A 42 28.21 -9.82 8.18
N LEU A 43 26.92 -9.61 8.43
CA LEU A 43 26.46 -9.03 9.69
C LEU A 43 26.36 -10.14 10.73
N ASP A 44 27.03 -9.95 11.87
CA ASP A 44 27.03 -10.89 12.98
C ASP A 44 26.43 -10.23 14.21
N GLY A 45 25.17 -10.55 14.48
CA GLY A 45 24.36 -9.91 15.50
C GLY A 45 23.78 -8.57 15.05
N LYS A 46 23.27 -7.80 16.00
CA LYS A 46 22.72 -6.46 15.77
C LYS A 46 23.87 -5.49 15.58
N VAL A 47 23.99 -4.93 14.38
CA VAL A 47 25.01 -3.95 14.01
C VAL A 47 24.37 -2.58 14.00
N PHE A 48 24.83 -1.71 14.90
CA PHE A 48 24.34 -0.33 15.00
C PHE A 48 25.26 0.61 14.23
N VAL A 49 24.68 1.46 13.39
CA VAL A 49 25.37 2.61 12.80
C VAL A 49 25.08 3.79 13.70
N GLU A 50 26.08 4.12 14.52
CA GLU A 50 25.94 5.07 15.61
C GLU A 50 25.82 6.53 15.16
N GLU A 51 25.37 7.39 16.08
CA GLU A 51 25.15 8.82 15.80
C GLU A 51 26.37 9.47 15.12
N GLU A 52 26.11 10.38 14.18
CA GLU A 52 27.09 11.04 13.31
C GLU A 52 27.89 10.11 12.38
N ALA A 53 27.74 8.78 12.47
CA ALA A 53 28.40 7.87 11.56
C ALA A 53 27.73 7.86 10.17
N ILE A 54 28.53 7.58 9.15
CA ILE A 54 28.10 7.51 7.75
C ILE A 54 28.51 6.14 7.18
N LEU A 55 27.53 5.31 6.87
CA LEU A 55 27.72 4.03 6.18
C LEU A 55 27.42 4.20 4.69
N THR A 56 28.45 4.05 3.85
CA THR A 56 28.32 4.04 2.38
C THR A 56 28.44 2.62 1.85
N ILE A 57 27.46 2.18 1.06
CA ILE A 57 27.41 0.85 0.45
C ILE A 57 27.39 1.03 -1.07
N HIS A 58 28.41 0.49 -1.74
CA HIS A 58 28.58 0.66 -3.18
C HIS A 58 27.69 -0.28 -4.01
N PRO A 59 27.36 0.08 -5.28
CA PRO A 59 26.54 -0.74 -6.14
C PRO A 59 27.05 -2.18 -6.30
N GLY A 60 26.18 -3.17 -6.13
CA GLY A 60 26.50 -4.59 -6.28
C GLY A 60 27.06 -5.26 -5.03
N THR A 61 27.18 -4.54 -3.90
CA THR A 61 27.55 -5.14 -2.62
C THR A 61 26.47 -6.13 -2.15
N ILE A 62 26.93 -7.28 -1.67
CA ILE A 62 26.10 -8.31 -1.05
C ILE A 62 26.37 -8.32 0.45
N ILE A 63 25.30 -8.13 1.22
CA ILE A 63 25.31 -8.13 2.68
C ILE A 63 24.50 -9.34 3.14
N LYS A 64 25.17 -10.24 3.86
CA LYS A 64 24.62 -11.48 4.40
C LYS A 64 24.52 -11.39 5.91
N ALA A 65 23.34 -11.54 6.47
CA ALA A 65 23.14 -11.60 7.91
C ALA A 65 23.30 -13.04 8.40
N LYS A 66 24.06 -13.24 9.47
CA LYS A 66 24.15 -14.55 10.13
C LYS A 66 22.80 -14.95 10.70
N HIS A 67 22.43 -16.21 10.48
CA HIS A 67 21.16 -16.75 10.91
C HIS A 67 21.26 -17.27 12.35
N TYR A 68 20.41 -16.74 13.22
CA TYR A 68 20.24 -17.20 14.58
C TYR A 68 18.77 -17.56 14.82
N GLU A 69 18.52 -18.60 15.60
CA GLU A 69 17.16 -19.09 15.87
C GLU A 69 16.46 -18.30 17.00
N SER A 70 17.24 -17.61 17.84
CA SER A 70 16.79 -16.80 18.99
C SER A 70 16.54 -15.33 18.62
N PHE A 71 15.51 -14.73 19.21
CA PHE A 71 15.23 -13.29 19.06
C PHE A 71 16.32 -12.41 19.70
N ASP A 72 16.92 -12.85 20.79
CA ASP A 72 17.93 -12.02 21.45
C ASP A 72 19.24 -11.98 20.64
N ASP A 73 19.45 -12.97 19.77
CA ASP A 73 20.69 -13.18 19.02
C ASP A 73 20.61 -12.90 17.51
N PHE A 74 19.42 -12.62 16.93
CA PHE A 74 19.32 -12.38 15.47
C PHE A 74 20.21 -11.25 14.98
N SER A 75 20.62 -11.36 13.71
CA SER A 75 21.39 -10.31 13.05
C SER A 75 20.50 -9.26 12.39
N ALA A 76 20.84 -7.99 12.52
CA ALA A 76 20.14 -6.88 11.86
C ALA A 76 21.07 -5.67 11.67
N LEU A 77 20.70 -4.78 10.75
CA LEU A 77 21.38 -3.50 10.55
C LEU A 77 20.47 -2.37 11.05
N ILE A 78 20.95 -1.58 12.01
CA ILE A 78 20.16 -0.54 12.66
C ILE A 78 20.89 0.80 12.49
N ILE A 79 20.24 1.76 11.84
CA ILE A 79 20.76 3.11 11.65
C ILE A 79 20.14 3.99 12.75
N ASN A 80 20.96 4.41 13.73
CA ASN A 80 20.49 5.20 14.86
C ASN A 80 20.16 6.65 14.45
N PRO A 81 19.33 7.37 15.23
CA PRO A 81 19.04 8.78 14.98
C PRO A 81 20.33 9.61 14.84
N GLY A 82 20.42 10.40 13.77
CA GLY A 82 21.60 11.23 13.46
C GLY A 82 22.72 10.50 12.70
N ALA A 83 22.64 9.18 12.52
CA ALA A 83 23.48 8.42 11.61
C ALA A 83 22.93 8.46 10.17
N LYS A 84 23.76 8.08 9.20
CA LYS A 84 23.37 8.06 7.77
C LYS A 84 23.76 6.78 7.07
N ILE A 85 22.87 6.30 6.20
CA ILE A 85 23.13 5.23 5.24
C ILE A 85 23.06 5.75 3.81
N HIS A 86 24.06 5.44 2.99
CA HIS A 86 24.10 5.71 1.56
C HIS A 86 24.24 4.38 0.81
N ALA A 87 23.11 3.72 0.54
CA ALA A 87 23.04 2.47 -0.21
C ALA A 87 22.40 2.74 -1.58
N VAL A 88 23.24 3.11 -2.56
CA VAL A 88 22.80 3.54 -3.89
C VAL A 88 23.32 2.56 -4.95
N GLY A 89 22.53 1.54 -5.24
CA GLY A 89 22.76 0.58 -6.32
C GLY A 89 22.29 1.08 -7.69
N THR A 90 22.32 0.18 -8.67
CA THR A 90 21.73 0.39 -10.02
C THR A 90 20.90 -0.83 -10.43
N PRO A 91 20.06 -0.75 -11.48
CA PRO A 91 19.33 -1.93 -11.96
C PRO A 91 20.24 -3.12 -12.30
N GLU A 92 21.45 -2.86 -12.79
CA GLU A 92 22.44 -3.86 -13.17
C GLU A 92 23.31 -4.34 -12.00
N LYS A 93 23.38 -3.54 -10.94
CA LYS A 93 24.17 -3.80 -9.74
C LYS A 93 23.37 -3.40 -8.49
N PRO A 94 22.27 -4.09 -8.20
CA PRO A 94 21.51 -3.81 -6.98
C PRO A 94 22.35 -4.14 -5.75
N ILE A 95 22.07 -3.45 -4.66
CA ILE A 95 22.58 -3.83 -3.34
C ILE A 95 21.63 -4.88 -2.76
N ILE A 96 22.16 -5.99 -2.27
CA ILE A 96 21.36 -7.10 -1.76
C ILE A 96 21.64 -7.30 -0.28
N PHE A 97 20.62 -7.14 0.55
CA PHE A 97 20.61 -7.59 1.94
C PHE A 97 19.84 -8.91 2.04
N THR A 98 20.46 -9.94 2.59
CA THR A 98 19.86 -11.28 2.67
C THR A 98 20.44 -12.09 3.83
N SER A 99 19.97 -13.31 4.02
CA SER A 99 20.54 -14.26 4.99
C SER A 99 21.80 -14.92 4.43
N GLU A 100 22.72 -15.33 5.30
CA GLU A 100 23.85 -16.18 4.93
C GLU A 100 23.42 -17.48 4.22
N LEU A 101 22.23 -17.97 4.54
CA LEU A 101 21.62 -19.18 3.97
C LEU A 101 21.12 -19.01 2.53
N ASP A 102 21.02 -17.77 2.02
CA ASP A 102 20.55 -17.51 0.65
C ASP A 102 21.62 -17.91 -0.39
N ASP A 103 21.24 -18.83 -1.27
CA ASP A 103 22.00 -19.17 -2.47
C ASP A 103 21.65 -18.21 -3.61
N LEU A 104 22.46 -17.16 -3.74
CA LEU A 104 22.32 -16.16 -4.78
C LEU A 104 22.61 -16.69 -6.20
N GLN A 105 23.04 -17.94 -6.39
CA GLN A 105 23.12 -18.56 -7.71
C GLN A 105 21.81 -19.21 -8.14
N SER A 106 20.91 -19.51 -7.19
CA SER A 106 19.59 -20.06 -7.52
C SER A 106 18.73 -19.05 -8.28
N THR A 107 18.09 -19.54 -9.33
CA THR A 107 17.03 -18.85 -10.08
C THR A 107 15.65 -19.43 -9.81
N GLU A 108 15.57 -20.50 -9.02
CA GLU A 108 14.29 -21.10 -8.68
C GLU A 108 13.60 -20.31 -7.57
N PRO A 109 12.27 -20.13 -7.64
CA PRO A 109 11.47 -19.65 -6.53
C PRO A 109 11.81 -20.40 -5.24
N ILE A 110 12.22 -19.67 -4.22
CA ILE A 110 12.46 -20.26 -2.90
C ILE A 110 11.12 -20.70 -2.32
N ASN A 111 11.10 -21.85 -1.63
CA ASN A 111 9.94 -22.23 -0.86
C ASN A 111 9.72 -21.18 0.24
N HIS A 112 8.75 -20.29 0.03
CA HIS A 112 8.45 -19.18 0.94
C HIS A 112 8.21 -19.62 2.39
N PHE A 113 7.78 -20.87 2.60
CA PHE A 113 7.58 -21.43 3.94
C PHE A 113 8.91 -21.80 4.60
N GLY A 114 9.23 -21.11 5.70
CA GLY A 114 10.43 -21.39 6.49
C GLY A 114 11.73 -20.84 5.91
N TRP A 115 11.64 -20.04 4.84
CA TRP A 115 12.72 -19.22 4.28
C TRP A 115 12.44 -17.72 4.44
N ASN A 116 11.55 -17.39 5.36
CA ASN A 116 11.30 -16.06 5.87
C ASN A 116 11.84 -15.99 7.30
N GLY A 117 12.09 -14.81 7.84
CA GLY A 117 12.46 -14.70 9.25
C GLY A 117 13.90 -15.04 9.56
N LEU A 118 14.78 -15.07 8.54
CA LEU A 118 16.14 -15.59 8.70
C LEU A 118 17.10 -14.57 9.33
N TRP A 119 16.68 -13.31 9.44
CA TRP A 119 17.39 -12.21 10.08
C TRP A 119 16.45 -11.01 10.27
N GLY A 120 16.79 -10.06 11.14
CA GLY A 120 15.87 -9.01 11.58
C GLY A 120 15.58 -7.89 10.58
N GLY A 121 16.32 -7.78 9.48
CA GLY A 121 16.12 -6.73 8.47
C GLY A 121 16.94 -5.46 8.69
N VAL A 122 16.54 -4.41 7.99
CA VAL A 122 17.15 -3.07 8.07
C VAL A 122 16.21 -2.13 8.81
N VAL A 123 16.74 -1.42 9.79
CA VAL A 123 16.00 -0.45 10.61
C VAL A 123 16.64 0.91 10.43
N ILE A 124 15.85 1.94 10.13
CA ILE A 124 16.29 3.33 10.08
C ILE A 124 15.47 4.12 11.08
N LEU A 125 16.15 4.70 12.06
CA LEU A 125 15.58 5.54 13.10
C LEU A 125 15.98 7.00 12.82
N GLY A 126 15.01 7.88 12.68
CA GLY A 126 15.20 9.30 12.42
C GLY A 126 14.69 10.19 13.55
N LYS A 127 14.69 11.50 13.28
CA LYS A 127 14.31 12.57 14.23
C LYS A 127 13.00 13.28 13.88
N ALA A 128 12.24 12.75 12.91
CA ALA A 128 10.98 13.33 12.46
C ALA A 128 9.77 12.95 13.36
N PRO A 129 8.68 13.75 13.36
CA PRO A 129 7.57 13.57 14.29
C PRO A 129 6.87 12.21 14.24
N THR A 130 6.48 11.73 15.43
CA THR A 130 5.56 10.61 15.65
C THR A 130 4.35 11.08 16.43
N ASN A 131 3.35 10.22 16.64
CA ASN A 131 2.20 10.48 17.53
C ASN A 131 2.26 9.71 18.86
N SER A 132 3.43 9.16 19.18
CA SER A 132 3.69 8.48 20.44
C SER A 132 3.53 9.48 21.61
N ALA A 133 3.02 9.01 22.76
CA ALA A 133 2.61 9.88 23.87
C ALA A 133 3.73 10.80 24.41
N ASP A 134 4.98 10.31 24.37
CA ASP A 134 6.15 11.05 24.86
C ASP A 134 6.78 11.96 23.78
N GLY A 135 6.20 12.03 22.58
CA GLY A 135 6.74 12.74 21.41
C GLY A 135 7.90 12.02 20.70
N THR A 136 8.34 10.88 21.25
CA THR A 136 9.32 9.97 20.68
C THR A 136 8.79 8.54 20.72
N GLY A 137 8.96 7.80 19.63
CA GLY A 137 8.63 6.38 19.57
C GLY A 137 9.71 5.50 20.20
N LYS A 138 9.35 4.24 20.46
CA LYS A 138 10.21 3.27 21.14
C LYS A 138 10.42 2.06 20.24
N PHE A 139 11.68 1.72 20.01
CA PHE A 139 12.09 0.57 19.22
C PHE A 139 12.83 -0.44 20.11
N TYR A 140 12.44 -1.70 20.01
CA TYR A 140 12.97 -2.79 20.84
C TYR A 140 13.67 -3.84 19.96
N PRO A 141 14.98 -3.70 19.68
CA PRO A 141 15.74 -4.71 18.95
C PRO A 141 16.04 -5.95 19.80
N ASN A 142 15.75 -5.92 21.11
CA ASN A 142 15.77 -7.08 21.99
C ASN A 142 14.72 -6.89 23.10
N ARG A 143 14.54 -7.90 23.96
CA ARG A 143 13.48 -7.89 24.99
C ARG A 143 13.69 -6.90 26.15
N ILE A 144 14.87 -6.29 26.27
CA ILE A 144 15.32 -5.59 27.49
C ILE A 144 15.63 -4.11 27.24
N ASN A 145 16.19 -3.79 26.07
CA ASN A 145 16.72 -2.48 25.76
C ASN A 145 15.80 -1.74 24.80
N GLU A 146 15.62 -0.44 25.07
CA GLU A 146 14.77 0.48 24.31
C GLU A 146 15.64 1.50 23.59
N TRP A 147 15.39 1.72 22.31
CA TRP A 147 15.97 2.79 21.51
C TRP A 147 14.88 3.79 21.15
N ALA A 148 15.13 5.05 21.42
CA ALA A 148 14.22 6.13 21.06
C ALA A 148 14.41 6.53 19.60
N TYR A 149 13.31 6.93 18.96
CA TYR A 149 13.31 7.56 17.65
C TYR A 149 12.24 8.65 17.60
N GLY A 150 12.29 9.48 16.56
CA GLY A 150 11.38 10.61 16.40
C GLY A 150 11.86 11.88 17.09
N GLY A 151 11.09 12.95 16.94
CA GLY A 151 11.46 14.30 17.35
C GLY A 151 10.63 15.36 16.61
N ASP A 152 11.15 16.58 16.46
CA ASP A 152 10.46 17.67 15.77
C ASP A 152 11.05 17.99 14.38
N GLU A 153 12.04 17.23 13.91
CA GLU A 153 12.78 17.49 12.68
C GLU A 153 12.11 16.84 11.46
N SER A 154 11.02 17.45 10.96
CA SER A 154 10.28 16.92 9.80
C SER A 154 11.08 16.80 8.49
N GLU A 155 12.25 17.44 8.40
CA GLU A 155 13.16 17.38 7.26
C GLU A 155 14.44 16.59 7.56
N ASP A 156 14.46 15.80 8.65
CA ASP A 156 15.59 14.92 9.00
C ASP A 156 16.02 14.05 7.81
N ASN A 157 17.31 13.78 7.74
CA ASN A 157 17.94 13.09 6.64
C ASN A 157 18.85 11.96 7.14
N SER A 158 18.28 10.75 7.15
CA SER A 158 18.96 9.50 7.48
C SER A 158 19.70 8.88 6.28
N GLY A 159 19.71 9.55 5.11
CA GLY A 159 20.48 9.18 3.93
C GLY A 159 19.66 8.78 2.70
N GLU A 160 20.12 7.77 1.96
CA GLU A 160 19.52 7.34 0.69
C GLU A 160 19.57 5.82 0.49
N LEU A 161 18.43 5.23 0.12
CA LEU A 161 18.30 3.86 -0.38
C LEU A 161 17.81 3.87 -1.83
N ARG A 162 18.59 3.27 -2.73
CA ARG A 162 18.22 3.13 -4.13
C ARG A 162 18.68 1.82 -4.78
N PHE A 163 17.77 1.14 -5.49
CA PHE A 163 18.02 -0.20 -6.07
C PHE A 163 18.56 -1.18 -5.02
N VAL A 164 17.81 -1.29 -3.92
CA VAL A 164 18.12 -2.14 -2.78
C VAL A 164 17.10 -3.28 -2.70
N SER A 165 17.56 -4.51 -2.57
CA SER A 165 16.72 -5.71 -2.41
C SER A 165 16.98 -6.33 -1.04
N ILE A 166 15.98 -6.32 -0.17
CA ILE A 166 16.00 -6.87 1.19
C ILE A 166 15.20 -8.17 1.19
N ARG A 167 15.84 -9.28 1.51
CA ARG A 167 15.29 -10.63 1.29
C ARG A 167 15.27 -11.44 2.58
N MET A 168 14.21 -12.24 2.75
CA MET A 168 14.10 -13.27 3.81
C MET A 168 14.28 -12.70 5.22
N ALA A 169 13.99 -11.40 5.36
CA ALA A 169 14.16 -10.63 6.57
C ALA A 169 12.92 -10.71 7.46
N GLY A 170 12.85 -9.77 8.39
CA GLY A 170 11.82 -9.68 9.40
C GLY A 170 11.98 -10.74 10.47
N TYR A 171 11.31 -10.55 11.60
CA TYR A 171 11.25 -11.54 12.66
C TYR A 171 9.95 -11.30 13.41
N SER A 172 9.09 -12.31 13.48
CA SER A 172 7.99 -12.30 14.44
C SER A 172 8.13 -13.50 15.36
N GLN A 173 7.91 -13.28 16.67
CA GLN A 173 7.93 -14.34 17.68
C GLN A 173 6.94 -15.46 17.34
N LEU A 174 5.90 -15.19 16.54
CA LEU A 174 4.98 -16.20 16.02
C LEU A 174 5.65 -17.26 15.13
N PHE A 175 6.81 -16.94 14.54
CA PHE A 175 7.59 -17.85 13.69
C PHE A 175 8.79 -18.47 14.39
N SER A 176 9.14 -17.97 15.57
CA SER A 176 10.18 -18.58 16.39
C SER A 176 9.78 -20.03 16.69
N ARG A 177 10.65 -20.98 16.33
CA ARG A 177 10.30 -22.41 16.36
C ARG A 177 10.30 -22.98 17.79
N GLU A 178 10.93 -22.27 18.72
CA GLU A 178 11.30 -22.79 20.04
C GLU A 178 11.07 -21.80 21.21
N GLU A 179 10.71 -20.53 20.95
CA GLU A 179 10.54 -19.54 22.02
C GLU A 179 9.07 -19.42 22.44
N PRO A 180 8.76 -19.40 23.75
CA PRO A 180 7.43 -19.07 24.23
C PRO A 180 7.07 -17.63 23.79
N ILE A 181 5.79 -17.41 23.45
CA ILE A 181 5.26 -16.05 23.30
C ILE A 181 5.40 -15.39 24.68
N ILE A 182 6.32 -14.45 24.80
CA ILE A 182 6.42 -13.60 25.99
C ILE A 182 5.76 -12.30 25.58
N GLU A 183 4.49 -12.15 25.96
CA GLU A 183 3.88 -10.83 26.11
C GLU A 183 4.69 -10.15 27.22
N ASP A 184 5.28 -9.01 26.94
CA ASP A 184 5.73 -8.17 28.04
C ASP A 184 4.48 -7.63 28.78
N ASN A 185 4.66 -6.95 29.91
CA ASN A 185 3.53 -6.40 30.67
C ASN A 185 2.74 -5.30 29.92
N SER A 186 3.14 -4.92 28.71
CA SER A 186 2.42 -3.99 27.83
C SER A 186 1.47 -4.70 26.85
N GLY A 187 1.61 -6.01 26.67
CA GLY A 187 0.82 -6.80 25.71
C GLY A 187 1.33 -6.71 24.27
N ASP A 188 2.41 -5.96 24.02
CA ASP A 188 3.01 -5.84 22.70
C ASP A 188 3.92 -7.04 22.39
N ARG A 189 3.82 -7.52 21.14
CA ARG A 189 4.63 -8.62 20.61
C ARG A 189 5.89 -8.05 19.99
N PHE A 190 7.05 -8.70 20.22
CA PHE A 190 8.28 -8.24 19.60
C PHE A 190 8.35 -8.72 18.14
N GLU A 191 8.33 -7.75 17.23
CA GLU A 191 8.13 -7.96 15.80
C GLU A 191 8.99 -6.97 15.01
N LEU A 192 9.69 -7.47 13.98
CA LEU A 192 10.57 -6.70 13.11
C LEU A 192 10.16 -6.89 11.66
N ALA A 193 9.95 -5.78 10.96
CA ALA A 193 9.75 -5.76 9.52
C ALA A 193 11.07 -5.98 8.77
N ALA A 194 10.98 -6.23 7.46
CA ALA A 194 12.18 -6.27 6.62
C ALA A 194 12.85 -4.89 6.47
N LEU A 195 12.04 -3.84 6.28
CA LEU A 195 12.49 -2.45 6.36
C LEU A 195 11.60 -1.67 7.34
N THR A 196 12.16 -1.32 8.49
CA THR A 196 11.51 -0.46 9.49
C THR A 196 12.01 0.98 9.36
N LEU A 197 11.09 1.93 9.31
CA LEU A 197 11.34 3.36 9.16
C LEU A 197 10.67 4.10 10.33
N GLY A 198 11.40 4.26 11.43
CA GLY A 198 10.91 4.95 12.63
C GLY A 198 11.29 6.42 12.61
N GLY A 199 10.30 7.34 12.56
CA GLY A 199 10.55 8.78 12.63
C GLY A 199 11.47 9.30 11.52
N VAL A 200 11.47 8.68 10.33
CA VAL A 200 12.37 9.08 9.23
C VAL A 200 11.83 10.34 8.55
N GLY A 201 12.69 11.35 8.39
CA GLY A 201 12.33 12.65 7.83
C GLY A 201 12.29 12.73 6.31
N SER A 202 11.65 13.78 5.81
CA SER A 202 11.44 14.03 4.37
C SER A 202 12.72 14.37 3.58
N GLY A 203 13.84 14.65 4.28
CA GLY A 203 15.16 14.81 3.68
C GLY A 203 15.80 13.49 3.25
N THR A 204 15.30 12.37 3.76
CA THR A 204 15.75 11.01 3.41
C THR A 204 15.16 10.57 2.06
N LYS A 205 15.96 9.90 1.22
CA LYS A 205 15.53 9.44 -0.10
C LYS A 205 15.38 7.93 -0.16
N ILE A 206 14.17 7.43 -0.38
CA ILE A 206 13.92 5.99 -0.54
C ILE A 206 13.22 5.75 -1.88
N ASN A 207 13.91 5.06 -2.79
CA ASN A 207 13.48 4.94 -4.18
C ASN A 207 13.93 3.61 -4.80
N HIS A 208 13.06 2.81 -5.42
CA HIS A 208 13.43 1.48 -5.93
C HIS A 208 14.00 0.58 -4.81
N VAL A 209 13.16 0.25 -3.83
CA VAL A 209 13.49 -0.72 -2.79
C VAL A 209 12.53 -1.89 -2.87
N GLU A 210 13.07 -3.10 -2.81
CA GLU A 210 12.32 -4.34 -2.78
C GLU A 210 12.45 -4.99 -1.41
N VAL A 211 11.33 -5.48 -0.90
CA VAL A 211 11.26 -6.51 0.13
C VAL A 211 10.70 -7.79 -0.47
N TYR A 212 11.41 -8.89 -0.26
CA TYR A 212 11.01 -10.21 -0.70
C TYR A 212 11.01 -11.20 0.47
N ASN A 213 9.85 -11.82 0.73
CA ASN A 213 9.71 -12.92 1.67
C ASN A 213 10.04 -12.59 3.14
N SER A 214 9.57 -11.45 3.64
CA SER A 214 9.66 -11.10 5.07
C SER A 214 8.87 -12.10 5.93
N ALA A 215 9.31 -12.40 7.15
CA ALA A 215 8.48 -13.14 8.12
C ALA A 215 7.36 -12.29 8.69
N ASP A 216 7.54 -10.98 8.68
CA ASP A 216 6.66 -10.00 9.27
C ASP A 216 6.26 -9.03 8.15
N ASP A 217 6.18 -7.74 8.46
CA ASP A 217 5.90 -6.70 7.51
C ASP A 217 6.99 -6.56 6.45
N GLY A 218 6.58 -6.13 5.27
CA GLY A 218 7.49 -5.72 4.21
C GLY A 218 8.16 -4.40 4.56
N PHE A 219 7.39 -3.33 4.44
CA PHE A 219 7.77 -1.99 4.87
C PHE A 219 6.92 -1.59 6.06
N ARG A 220 7.56 -1.15 7.16
CA ARG A 220 6.88 -0.63 8.34
C ARG A 220 7.30 0.82 8.55
N PHE A 221 6.35 1.74 8.45
CA PHE A 221 6.54 3.17 8.73
C PHE A 221 6.00 3.47 10.11
N MET A 222 6.86 3.85 11.05
CA MET A 222 6.44 4.22 12.41
C MET A 222 6.68 5.72 12.58
N GLY A 223 5.63 6.51 12.35
CA GLY A 223 5.72 7.97 12.29
C GLY A 223 6.60 8.47 11.14
N GLY A 224 7.03 9.73 11.23
CA GLY A 224 7.88 10.37 10.25
C GLY A 224 7.16 10.95 9.03
N THR A 225 7.97 11.52 8.13
CA THR A 225 7.54 12.32 6.98
C THR A 225 8.27 11.92 5.69
N VAL A 226 9.08 10.85 5.73
CA VAL A 226 9.82 10.33 4.57
C VAL A 226 8.89 10.12 3.39
N ASN A 227 9.30 10.55 2.21
CA ASN A 227 8.56 10.31 0.98
C ASN A 227 9.22 9.17 0.20
N THR A 228 8.43 8.32 -0.48
CA THR A 228 8.96 7.13 -1.16
C THR A 228 8.43 6.98 -2.58
N LYS A 229 9.24 6.41 -3.49
CA LYS A 229 8.78 6.00 -4.82
C LYS A 229 9.28 4.60 -5.20
N TYR A 230 8.49 3.86 -5.97
CA TYR A 230 8.89 2.56 -6.52
C TYR A 230 9.27 1.55 -5.42
N LEU A 231 8.37 1.31 -4.47
CA LEU A 231 8.56 0.27 -3.45
C LEU A 231 7.87 -1.02 -3.89
N CYS A 232 8.54 -2.15 -3.70
CA CYS A 232 8.03 -3.47 -4.05
C CYS A 232 8.02 -4.36 -2.80
N ALA A 233 6.86 -4.77 -2.32
CA ALA A 233 6.75 -5.78 -1.28
C ALA A 233 6.10 -7.04 -1.87
N THR A 234 6.73 -8.20 -1.68
CA THR A 234 6.14 -9.46 -2.13
C THR A 234 6.35 -10.58 -1.12
N HIS A 235 5.34 -11.46 -1.00
CA HIS A 235 5.40 -12.67 -0.18
C HIS A 235 5.75 -12.44 1.31
N CYS A 236 5.37 -11.29 1.88
CA CYS A 236 5.59 -11.00 3.30
C CYS A 236 4.64 -11.83 4.18
N GLY A 237 5.04 -12.10 5.43
CA GLY A 237 4.31 -12.96 6.35
C GLY A 237 3.14 -12.26 7.06
N ASP A 238 3.21 -10.93 7.18
CA ASP A 238 2.14 -10.08 7.70
C ASP A 238 1.78 -8.96 6.70
N ASN A 239 1.96 -7.67 7.06
CA ASN A 239 1.59 -6.55 6.19
C ASN A 239 2.60 -6.37 5.05
N LEU A 240 2.17 -5.99 3.85
CA LEU A 240 3.14 -5.61 2.81
C LEU A 240 3.66 -4.18 3.04
N PHE A 241 2.76 -3.31 3.51
CA PHE A 241 3.03 -1.92 3.83
C PHE A 241 2.29 -1.51 5.11
N ASP A 242 2.93 -1.60 6.27
CA ASP A 242 2.36 -1.11 7.52
C ASP A 242 2.72 0.37 7.75
N THR A 243 1.73 1.18 8.11
CA THR A 243 1.93 2.58 8.47
C THR A 243 1.33 2.83 9.83
N GLN A 244 2.08 3.44 10.73
CA GLN A 244 1.63 3.65 12.08
C GLN A 244 2.28 4.89 12.67
N GLU A 245 1.99 5.14 13.94
CA GLU A 245 2.61 6.19 14.74
C GLU A 245 2.57 7.60 14.13
N GLY A 246 1.53 7.90 13.35
CA GLY A 246 1.31 9.24 12.79
C GLY A 246 2.09 9.52 11.51
N TYR A 247 2.49 8.50 10.74
CA TYR A 247 3.21 8.68 9.47
C TYR A 247 2.48 9.60 8.48
N ARG A 248 3.23 10.54 7.85
CA ARG A 248 2.69 11.60 6.96
C ARG A 248 3.40 11.70 5.61
N GLY A 249 4.07 10.65 5.18
CA GLY A 249 4.80 10.65 3.90
C GLY A 249 3.91 10.61 2.66
N HIS A 250 4.46 11.13 1.55
CA HIS A 250 3.92 11.00 0.21
C HIS A 250 4.60 9.85 -0.53
N ASN A 251 3.80 9.03 -1.20
CA ASN A 251 4.25 7.78 -1.77
C ASN A 251 3.72 7.62 -3.19
N GLN A 252 4.55 7.10 -4.09
CA GLN A 252 4.13 6.83 -5.47
C GLN A 252 4.68 5.52 -6.02
N PHE A 253 3.88 4.80 -6.82
CA PHE A 253 4.28 3.54 -7.48
C PHE A 253 4.62 2.41 -6.51
N TRP A 254 3.89 2.30 -5.40
CA TRP A 254 3.96 1.11 -4.54
C TRP A 254 3.38 -0.11 -5.25
N PHE A 255 4.10 -1.22 -5.17
CA PHE A 255 3.68 -2.51 -5.70
C PHE A 255 3.64 -3.56 -4.58
N ALA A 256 2.52 -4.25 -4.48
CA ALA A 256 2.28 -5.31 -3.51
C ALA A 256 1.84 -6.58 -4.26
N TYR A 257 2.48 -7.71 -3.97
CA TYR A 257 2.04 -9.01 -4.48
C TYR A 257 2.07 -10.11 -3.42
N HIS A 258 0.96 -10.82 -3.31
CA HIS A 258 0.87 -11.97 -2.42
C HIS A 258 0.08 -13.12 -3.07
N ARG A 259 0.48 -14.37 -2.80
CA ARG A 259 -0.25 -15.57 -3.25
C ARG A 259 -1.02 -16.19 -2.10
N LYS A 260 -2.16 -16.84 -2.34
CA LYS A 260 -2.78 -17.69 -1.31
C LYS A 260 -1.78 -18.77 -0.85
N VAL A 261 -1.28 -18.60 0.36
CA VAL A 261 -0.77 -19.69 1.18
C VAL A 261 -1.99 -20.49 1.62
N ALA A 262 -1.96 -21.82 1.49
CA ALA A 262 -3.09 -22.67 1.87
C ALA A 262 -3.35 -22.57 3.38
N VAL A 263 -4.21 -21.64 3.77
CA VAL A 263 -4.81 -21.62 5.10
C VAL A 263 -5.84 -22.74 5.12
N ARG A 264 -5.55 -23.86 5.82
CA ARG A 264 -6.64 -24.75 6.24
C ARG A 264 -7.38 -24.00 7.34
N TRP A 265 -8.56 -23.52 6.97
CA TRP A 265 -9.56 -23.02 7.90
C TRP A 265 -9.80 -24.04 9.01
N ALA A 266 -9.62 -23.61 10.25
CA ALA A 266 -10.23 -24.23 11.40
C ALA A 266 -11.45 -23.36 11.74
N GLY A 267 -12.64 -23.97 11.69
CA GLY A 267 -13.91 -23.27 11.59
C GLY A 267 -14.38 -22.61 12.88
N ASP A 268 -15.30 -21.65 12.70
CA ASP A 268 -16.23 -21.01 13.63
C ASP A 268 -15.82 -20.80 15.10
N ASN A 269 -15.97 -19.54 15.51
CA ASN A 269 -15.77 -18.96 16.84
C ASN A 269 -14.33 -18.75 17.27
N GLN A 270 -14.19 -17.68 18.06
CA GLN A 270 -13.01 -17.28 18.80
C GLN A 270 -12.20 -18.50 19.25
N ASP A 271 -10.89 -18.45 19.01
CA ASP A 271 -9.90 -19.50 19.28
C ASP A 271 -9.97 -20.72 18.34
N VAL A 272 -9.08 -20.78 17.34
CA VAL A 272 -8.86 -22.05 16.63
C VAL A 272 -7.39 -22.38 16.39
N VAL A 273 -6.97 -23.42 17.12
CA VAL A 273 -5.91 -24.37 16.84
C VAL A 273 -6.61 -25.73 16.76
N ASP A 274 -6.47 -26.50 15.67
CA ASP A 274 -6.03 -27.91 15.76
C ASP A 274 -5.84 -28.57 14.39
N PHE A 275 -4.74 -29.32 14.25
CA PHE A 275 -4.63 -30.49 13.36
C PHE A 275 -3.45 -31.37 13.83
N GLU A 276 -3.76 -32.50 14.48
CA GLU A 276 -2.83 -33.57 14.88
C GLU A 276 -2.19 -34.29 13.68
N ILE A 277 -0.86 -34.49 13.71
CA ILE A 277 -0.19 -35.79 13.92
C ILE A 277 1.31 -35.55 14.23
N HIS A 278 1.67 -36.00 15.44
CA HIS A 278 2.98 -36.31 16.04
C HIS A 278 3.91 -35.19 16.58
N ASP A 279 3.70 -34.96 17.87
CA ASP A 279 4.70 -34.79 18.95
C ASP A 279 5.40 -33.46 19.21
N LYS A 280 4.98 -32.33 18.60
CA LYS A 280 5.32 -30.99 19.12
C LYS A 280 4.18 -29.99 18.95
N PRO A 281 3.82 -29.18 19.97
CA PRO A 281 2.58 -28.42 19.96
C PRO A 281 2.78 -26.99 19.43
N TYR A 282 3.10 -26.76 18.14
CA TYR A 282 3.08 -25.39 17.57
C TYR A 282 2.91 -25.37 16.06
N ARG A 283 1.98 -24.54 15.55
CA ARG A 283 2.22 -23.49 14.54
C ARG A 283 0.91 -22.90 14.00
N ARG A 284 0.63 -21.63 14.32
CA ARG A 284 -0.42 -20.84 13.67
C ARG A 284 0.05 -20.42 12.27
N VAL A 285 -0.87 -20.39 11.30
CA VAL A 285 -0.61 -20.07 9.89
C VAL A 285 -0.95 -18.59 9.66
N PRO A 286 -0.05 -17.75 9.10
CA PRO A 286 -0.33 -16.34 8.89
C PRO A 286 -1.27 -16.07 7.71
N THR A 287 -2.00 -14.98 7.90
CA THR A 287 -2.94 -14.26 7.03
C THR A 287 -2.83 -12.79 7.48
N PRO A 288 -3.32 -11.77 6.75
CA PRO A 288 -3.47 -11.51 5.30
C PRO A 288 -2.72 -10.31 4.66
N LEU A 289 -2.93 -10.04 3.35
CA LEU A 289 -2.47 -8.82 2.66
C LEU A 289 -2.97 -7.55 3.35
N PHE A 290 -2.11 -6.87 4.09
CA PHE A 290 -2.51 -5.64 4.72
C PHE A 290 -1.63 -4.46 4.34
N CYS A 291 -2.29 -3.33 4.14
CA CYS A 291 -1.75 -2.05 4.58
C CYS A 291 -2.52 -1.66 5.84
N ALA A 292 -1.91 -1.82 7.01
CA ALA A 292 -2.45 -1.38 8.28
C ALA A 292 -2.11 0.10 8.48
N THR A 293 -3.06 0.82 9.08
CA THR A 293 -2.83 2.18 9.53
C THR A 293 -3.09 2.23 11.04
N HIS A 294 -2.10 1.92 11.89
CA HIS A 294 -2.26 1.80 13.35
C HIS A 294 -1.95 3.12 14.09
N SER A 295 -2.55 3.33 15.26
CA SER A 295 -2.19 4.44 16.16
C SER A 295 -1.79 3.90 17.53
N SER A 296 -0.50 3.93 17.86
CA SER A 296 -0.01 3.69 19.22
C SER A 296 0.27 5.02 19.91
N GLY A 297 -0.69 5.54 20.70
CA GLY A 297 -0.50 6.78 21.45
C GLY A 297 -1.77 7.33 22.09
N SER A 298 -1.62 8.03 23.23
CA SER A 298 -2.74 8.53 24.05
C SER A 298 -3.46 9.77 23.50
N ASP A 299 -2.89 10.44 22.49
CA ASP A 299 -3.30 11.80 22.11
C ASP A 299 -3.84 11.90 20.66
N ASN A 300 -4.01 10.78 19.95
CA ASN A 300 -4.71 10.65 18.65
C ASN A 300 -4.34 11.68 17.56
N GLN A 301 -3.22 12.38 17.72
CA GLN A 301 -2.65 13.36 16.81
C GLN A 301 -1.11 13.36 16.96
N PRO A 302 -0.34 13.46 15.85
CA PRO A 302 -0.82 13.42 14.47
C PRO A 302 -1.49 12.08 14.08
N ILE A 303 -2.64 12.15 13.43
CA ILE A 303 -3.25 11.00 12.73
C ILE A 303 -2.28 10.48 11.67
N SER A 304 -2.15 9.16 11.55
CA SER A 304 -1.45 8.50 10.45
C SER A 304 -2.18 8.81 9.13
N ARG A 305 -1.50 9.53 8.23
CA ARG A 305 -2.06 10.11 7.00
C ARG A 305 -1.14 9.89 5.81
N PRO A 306 -0.85 8.63 5.44
CA PRO A 306 -0.08 8.35 4.23
C PRO A 306 -0.87 8.80 3.00
N ILE A 307 -0.17 9.42 2.06
CA ILE A 307 -0.68 9.65 0.69
C ILE A 307 0.01 8.64 -0.21
N VAL A 308 -0.76 7.82 -0.93
CA VAL A 308 -0.29 6.80 -1.85
C VAL A 308 -0.95 7.00 -3.21
N ALA A 309 -0.17 7.50 -4.17
CA ALA A 309 -0.59 7.66 -5.56
C ALA A 309 -0.08 6.50 -6.42
N ASN A 310 -0.86 6.09 -7.41
CA ASN A 310 -0.44 5.12 -8.42
C ASN A 310 0.04 3.77 -7.82
N ALA A 311 -0.63 3.25 -6.79
CA ALA A 311 -0.31 1.92 -6.26
C ALA A 311 -0.84 0.80 -7.17
N THR A 312 -0.12 -0.33 -7.28
CA THR A 312 -0.65 -1.59 -7.84
C THR A 312 -0.57 -2.68 -6.78
N TYR A 313 -1.72 -3.13 -6.26
CA TYR A 313 -1.79 -4.23 -5.31
C TYR A 313 -2.50 -5.42 -5.94
N MET A 314 -1.88 -6.58 -5.84
CA MET A 314 -2.35 -7.79 -6.50
C MET A 314 -2.26 -8.98 -5.57
N ALA A 315 -3.24 -9.86 -5.64
CA ALA A 315 -3.13 -11.18 -5.05
C ALA A 315 -3.71 -12.27 -5.94
N LYS A 316 -3.59 -13.52 -5.48
CA LYS A 316 -4.23 -14.68 -6.10
C LYS A 316 -5.06 -15.46 -5.07
N ASP A 317 -6.34 -15.63 -5.36
CA ASP A 317 -7.35 -16.40 -4.62
C ASP A 317 -7.53 -15.95 -3.18
N PHE A 318 -7.40 -14.64 -2.98
CA PHE A 318 -7.30 -14.01 -1.67
C PHE A 318 -8.59 -13.23 -1.35
N SER A 319 -9.66 -13.95 -1.00
CA SER A 319 -11.01 -13.38 -0.84
C SER A 319 -11.45 -13.16 0.61
N TYR A 320 -10.69 -13.66 1.59
CA TYR A 320 -11.21 -13.79 2.97
C TYR A 320 -10.87 -12.65 3.90
N PHE A 321 -9.87 -11.86 3.55
CA PHE A 321 -9.27 -10.91 4.47
C PHE A 321 -9.09 -9.56 3.82
N PRO A 322 -9.17 -8.47 4.59
CA PRO A 322 -9.16 -7.15 3.98
C PRO A 322 -7.81 -6.88 3.33
N SER A 323 -7.84 -6.11 2.26
CA SER A 323 -6.68 -5.72 1.45
C SER A 323 -6.08 -4.39 1.84
N ILE A 324 -6.91 -3.53 2.44
CA ILE A 324 -6.54 -2.29 3.10
C ILE A 324 -7.32 -2.27 4.41
N TYR A 325 -6.62 -2.00 5.50
CA TYR A 325 -7.21 -1.90 6.82
C TYR A 325 -6.82 -0.55 7.45
N ALA A 326 -7.82 0.29 7.72
CA ALA A 326 -7.60 1.59 8.34
C ALA A 326 -8.24 1.61 9.73
N GLU A 327 -7.41 1.64 10.77
CA GLU A 327 -7.89 1.65 12.16
C GLU A 327 -8.43 3.02 12.58
N THR A 328 -8.91 3.10 13.82
CA THR A 328 -9.27 4.33 14.52
C THR A 328 -8.14 5.38 14.38
N TYR A 329 -8.49 6.62 14.02
CA TYR A 329 -7.51 7.71 13.85
C TYR A 329 -6.46 7.49 12.75
N ALA A 330 -6.81 6.69 11.76
CA ALA A 330 -6.15 6.68 10.45
C ALA A 330 -6.84 7.61 9.46
N SER A 331 -6.11 8.13 8.48
CA SER A 331 -6.71 8.81 7.32
C SER A 331 -5.85 8.62 6.08
N PRO A 332 -5.80 7.38 5.55
CA PRO A 332 -5.03 7.08 4.35
C PRO A 332 -5.68 7.70 3.12
N THR A 333 -4.84 8.13 2.18
CA THR A 333 -5.25 8.60 0.86
C THR A 333 -4.68 7.68 -0.21
N TYR A 334 -5.55 7.02 -0.97
CA TYR A 334 -5.21 6.18 -2.11
C TYR A 334 -5.83 6.75 -3.38
N VAL A 335 -4.98 7.16 -4.33
CA VAL A 335 -5.45 7.75 -5.59
C VAL A 335 -4.79 7.14 -6.82
N ASN A 336 -5.56 7.05 -7.91
CA ASN A 336 -5.09 6.55 -9.20
C ASN A 336 -4.45 5.14 -9.14
N GLY A 337 -4.86 4.29 -8.21
CA GLY A 337 -4.33 2.94 -8.01
C GLY A 337 -5.05 1.85 -8.81
N PHE A 338 -4.46 0.66 -8.82
CA PHE A 338 -4.98 -0.57 -9.40
C PHE A 338 -4.92 -1.71 -8.37
N PHE A 339 -6.08 -2.26 -8.03
CA PHE A 339 -6.25 -3.28 -7.00
C PHE A 339 -6.91 -4.49 -7.64
N ASN A 340 -6.25 -5.66 -7.61
CA ASN A 340 -6.72 -6.84 -8.32
C ASN A 340 -6.67 -8.12 -7.47
N ASP A 341 -7.81 -8.79 -7.40
CA ASP A 341 -8.00 -10.04 -6.66
C ASP A 341 -7.57 -9.98 -5.20
N LEU A 342 -8.02 -8.93 -4.55
CA LEU A 342 -7.78 -8.70 -3.13
C LEU A 342 -9.09 -8.93 -2.36
N GLY A 343 -9.02 -9.04 -1.03
CA GLY A 343 -10.22 -9.00 -0.21
C GLY A 343 -10.69 -7.56 0.06
N PRO A 344 -11.71 -7.37 0.92
CA PRO A 344 -12.42 -6.09 1.06
C PRO A 344 -11.53 -4.95 1.57
N VAL A 345 -11.98 -3.71 1.43
CA VAL A 345 -11.41 -2.57 2.19
C VAL A 345 -12.15 -2.50 3.51
N ASP A 346 -11.40 -2.52 4.61
CA ASP A 346 -11.94 -2.44 5.96
C ASP A 346 -11.47 -1.14 6.64
N VAL A 347 -12.41 -0.43 7.22
CA VAL A 347 -12.22 0.89 7.80
C VAL A 347 -12.97 0.93 9.12
N ASP A 348 -12.25 1.15 10.21
CA ASP A 348 -12.83 1.25 11.54
C ASP A 348 -13.95 2.32 11.60
N GLY A 349 -14.93 2.10 12.47
CA GLY A 349 -16.12 2.94 12.61
C GLY A 349 -15.82 4.44 12.80
N TYR A 350 -14.83 4.80 13.62
CA TYR A 350 -14.48 6.22 13.83
C TYR A 350 -13.86 6.84 12.58
N THR A 351 -12.94 6.11 11.95
CA THR A 351 -12.26 6.54 10.73
C THR A 351 -13.24 6.65 9.56
N LEU A 352 -14.22 5.75 9.51
CA LEU A 352 -15.29 5.78 8.53
C LEU A 352 -16.21 7.00 8.68
N MET A 353 -16.53 7.42 9.91
CA MET A 353 -17.34 8.63 10.15
C MET A 353 -16.65 9.90 9.61
N ARG A 354 -15.32 9.88 9.56
CA ARG A 354 -14.50 10.99 9.08
C ARG A 354 -14.28 11.00 7.57
N MET A 355 -14.73 9.99 6.83
CA MET A 355 -14.50 9.86 5.39
C MET A 355 -15.03 11.04 4.55
N GLU A 356 -15.96 11.83 5.09
CA GLU A 356 -16.50 13.04 4.45
C GLU A 356 -15.87 14.35 4.99
N GLU A 357 -14.98 14.25 5.98
CA GLU A 357 -14.23 15.39 6.49
C GLU A 357 -13.08 15.73 5.52
N PRO A 358 -12.67 17.01 5.44
CA PRO A 358 -11.56 17.42 4.56
C PRO A 358 -10.24 16.69 4.85
N ASP A 359 -10.08 16.17 6.06
CA ASP A 359 -8.88 15.53 6.54
C ASP A 359 -9.05 14.04 6.83
N GLY A 360 -10.18 13.46 6.41
CA GLY A 360 -10.48 12.03 6.52
C GLY A 360 -9.96 11.18 5.35
N PRO A 361 -10.12 9.85 5.45
CA PRO A 361 -9.63 8.93 4.44
C PRO A 361 -10.19 9.20 3.05
N LEU A 362 -9.34 9.08 2.02
CA LEU A 362 -9.72 9.31 0.63
C LEU A 362 -9.34 8.12 -0.25
N PHE A 363 -10.33 7.56 -0.95
CA PHE A 363 -10.11 6.61 -2.03
C PHE A 363 -10.68 7.24 -3.28
N ALA A 364 -9.83 7.61 -4.25
CA ALA A 364 -10.29 8.32 -5.44
C ALA A 364 -9.65 7.82 -6.74
N ASN A 365 -10.47 7.70 -7.78
CA ASN A 365 -10.06 7.29 -9.13
C ASN A 365 -9.26 5.98 -9.18
N ASN A 366 -9.47 5.06 -8.24
CA ASN A 366 -8.84 3.74 -8.26
C ASN A 366 -9.64 2.74 -9.11
N ILE A 367 -8.96 1.71 -9.60
CA ILE A 367 -9.58 0.54 -10.26
C ILE A 367 -9.55 -0.63 -9.28
N TRP A 368 -10.72 -1.22 -9.02
CA TRP A 368 -10.91 -2.38 -8.16
C TRP A 368 -11.46 -3.54 -8.99
N SER A 369 -10.65 -4.58 -9.17
CA SER A 369 -10.95 -5.75 -10.00
C SER A 369 -10.96 -7.02 -9.16
N ARG A 370 -12.00 -7.85 -9.31
CA ARG A 370 -12.15 -9.14 -8.62
C ARG A 370 -11.95 -9.04 -7.09
N VAL A 371 -12.45 -7.97 -6.49
CA VAL A 371 -12.42 -7.83 -5.04
C VAL A 371 -13.70 -8.47 -4.49
N LEU A 372 -13.56 -9.70 -3.96
CA LEU A 372 -14.69 -10.53 -3.53
C LEU A 372 -14.97 -10.29 -2.03
N GLY A 373 -16.17 -9.79 -1.72
CA GLY A 373 -16.88 -10.20 -0.51
C GLY A 373 -17.65 -11.49 -0.80
N HIS A 374 -18.08 -12.23 0.22
CA HIS A 374 -18.91 -13.41 0.00
C HIS A 374 -20.21 -13.05 -0.73
N GLY A 375 -20.49 -13.73 -1.85
CA GLY A 375 -21.67 -13.45 -2.66
C GLY A 375 -21.50 -12.16 -3.46
N SER A 376 -22.51 -11.75 -4.20
CA SER A 376 -22.51 -10.51 -5.00
C SER A 376 -22.32 -9.21 -4.20
N ASP A 377 -22.06 -9.31 -2.89
CA ASP A 377 -21.97 -8.22 -1.96
C ASP A 377 -20.53 -8.12 -1.44
N PHE A 378 -19.88 -7.05 -1.90
CA PHE A 378 -18.73 -6.48 -1.25
C PHE A 378 -19.08 -6.32 0.25
N MET A 379 -18.23 -6.85 1.12
CA MET A 379 -18.11 -6.48 2.55
C MET A 379 -19.09 -7.09 3.57
N TRP A 380 -18.61 -7.13 4.81
CA TRP A 380 -19.32 -7.55 6.00
C TRP A 380 -20.51 -6.62 6.30
N ASN A 381 -21.66 -7.23 6.58
CA ASN A 381 -22.92 -6.57 6.92
C ASN A 381 -22.77 -5.60 8.11
N ASP A 382 -23.00 -4.30 7.90
CA ASP A 382 -23.74 -3.41 8.82
C ASP A 382 -23.83 -1.97 8.26
N VAL A 383 -24.67 -1.12 8.87
CA VAL A 383 -25.06 0.26 8.46
C VAL A 383 -23.91 1.17 7.96
N CYS A 384 -22.65 0.89 8.32
CA CYS A 384 -21.39 1.46 7.83
C CYS A 384 -21.16 1.31 6.30
N MET A 385 -21.80 0.32 5.68
CA MET A 385 -21.65 -0.09 4.28
C MET A 385 -22.00 0.95 3.21
N ASP A 386 -23.02 1.76 3.50
CA ASP A 386 -23.52 2.75 2.56
C ASP A 386 -22.53 3.92 2.41
N THR A 387 -21.84 4.29 3.49
CA THR A 387 -20.86 5.39 3.50
C THR A 387 -19.67 5.07 2.60
N LEU A 388 -18.98 3.94 2.82
CA LEU A 388 -17.82 3.54 2.02
C LEU A 388 -18.19 3.33 0.54
N SER A 389 -19.30 2.61 0.29
CA SER A 389 -19.79 2.38 -1.07
C SER A 389 -20.16 3.68 -1.78
N LYS A 390 -20.79 4.64 -1.09
CA LYS A 390 -21.09 5.97 -1.63
C LYS A 390 -19.82 6.78 -1.85
N HIS A 391 -18.84 6.69 -0.96
CA HIS A 391 -17.53 7.35 -1.12
C HIS A 391 -16.84 6.88 -2.39
N PHE A 392 -16.75 5.56 -2.58
CA PHE A 392 -16.12 4.97 -3.76
C PHE A 392 -16.77 5.45 -5.05
N ARG A 393 -18.11 5.41 -5.12
CA ARG A 393 -18.89 5.90 -6.27
C ARG A 393 -18.72 7.40 -6.52
N ARG A 394 -18.67 8.23 -5.47
CA ARG A 394 -18.56 9.70 -5.59
C ARG A 394 -17.18 10.14 -6.05
N ASN A 395 -16.14 9.42 -5.64
CA ASN A 395 -14.75 9.75 -5.91
C ASN A 395 -14.18 9.02 -7.13
N GLY A 396 -15.03 8.60 -8.07
CA GLY A 396 -14.59 8.08 -9.37
C GLY A 396 -13.89 6.71 -9.34
N ASN A 397 -14.05 5.95 -8.25
CA ASN A 397 -13.55 4.58 -8.21
C ASN A 397 -14.37 3.68 -9.14
N ILE A 398 -13.68 2.81 -9.86
CA ILE A 398 -14.27 1.86 -10.79
C ILE A 398 -14.21 0.47 -10.17
N MET A 399 -15.35 -0.22 -10.08
CA MET A 399 -15.46 -1.58 -9.54
C MET A 399 -15.93 -2.55 -10.63
N TYR A 400 -15.20 -3.66 -10.80
CA TYR A 400 -15.53 -4.72 -11.77
C TYR A 400 -15.92 -6.02 -11.05
N GLY A 401 -17.21 -6.35 -11.04
CA GLY A 401 -17.79 -7.47 -10.27
C GLY A 401 -17.83 -8.85 -10.95
N SER A 402 -17.62 -8.94 -12.26
CA SER A 402 -17.43 -10.21 -12.97
C SER A 402 -16.98 -9.94 -14.41
N MET A 403 -16.16 -10.84 -14.97
CA MET A 403 -15.80 -10.90 -16.40
C MET A 403 -14.64 -10.03 -16.93
N LEU A 404 -13.48 -10.01 -16.25
CA LEU A 404 -12.23 -10.25 -16.97
C LEU A 404 -12.02 -11.77 -17.07
N TYR A 405 -12.92 -12.46 -17.77
CA TYR A 405 -12.61 -13.78 -18.29
C TYR A 405 -11.60 -13.56 -19.42
N GLY A 406 -10.32 -13.64 -19.09
CA GLY A 406 -9.26 -13.77 -20.11
C GLY A 406 -8.04 -12.87 -20.02
N GLN A 407 -7.79 -12.10 -18.95
CA GLN A 407 -6.48 -11.44 -18.80
C GLN A 407 -5.99 -11.37 -17.34
N GLN A 408 -4.76 -11.89 -17.18
CA GLN A 408 -3.76 -11.58 -16.13
C GLN A 408 -3.66 -12.39 -14.84
N LEU A 409 -4.24 -13.58 -14.77
CA LEU A 409 -3.71 -14.65 -13.90
C LEU A 409 -3.70 -15.94 -14.69
N LEU A 410 -2.68 -16.11 -15.54
CA LEU A 410 -2.31 -17.47 -15.91
C LEU A 410 -1.93 -18.20 -14.60
N THR A 411 -2.29 -19.46 -14.54
CA THR A 411 -2.32 -20.29 -13.34
C THR A 411 -0.93 -20.77 -12.93
N PHE A 412 -0.41 -20.35 -11.78
CA PHE A 412 0.56 -21.18 -11.04
C PHE A 412 -0.26 -22.30 -10.37
N GLU A 413 -0.22 -23.50 -10.94
CA GLU A 413 -0.67 -24.73 -10.26
C GLU A 413 0.50 -25.69 -10.08
N ASN A 414 0.59 -26.17 -8.83
CA ASN A 414 1.27 -27.33 -8.28
C ASN A 414 2.81 -27.39 -8.26
N GLU A 415 3.25 -28.04 -7.19
CA GLU A 415 4.61 -28.24 -6.66
C GLU A 415 5.61 -28.89 -7.65
N HIS A 416 5.21 -29.14 -8.89
CA HIS A 416 6.00 -29.85 -9.91
C HIS A 416 5.78 -29.36 -11.37
N HIS A 417 5.73 -28.04 -11.60
CA HIS A 417 5.72 -27.30 -12.90
C HIS A 417 4.34 -26.93 -13.51
N VAL A 418 4.08 -25.63 -13.74
CA VAL A 418 4.19 -24.88 -15.03
C VAL A 418 4.05 -23.36 -14.76
N TYR A 419 4.89 -22.57 -15.46
CA TYR A 419 5.10 -21.13 -15.37
C TYR A 419 3.97 -20.27 -15.94
N SER A 420 3.40 -19.42 -15.10
CA SER A 420 2.56 -18.31 -15.52
C SER A 420 3.11 -17.01 -14.95
N GLN A 421 3.87 -16.29 -15.74
CA GLN A 421 4.48 -15.05 -15.28
C GLN A 421 3.41 -13.97 -15.05
N LEU A 422 3.56 -13.20 -13.96
CA LEU A 422 2.72 -12.07 -13.59
C LEU A 422 2.91 -10.93 -14.58
N GLU A 423 1.79 -10.40 -15.06
CA GLU A 423 1.71 -9.12 -15.74
C GLU A 423 1.07 -8.10 -14.78
N PRO A 424 1.85 -7.18 -14.18
CA PRO A 424 1.34 -6.30 -13.14
C PRO A 424 0.63 -5.04 -13.67
N ARG A 425 0.64 -4.79 -14.98
CA ARG A 425 -0.09 -3.67 -15.60
C ARG A 425 -1.56 -4.03 -15.78
N PRO A 426 -2.52 -3.13 -15.57
CA PRO A 426 -3.95 -3.46 -15.66
C PRO A 426 -4.45 -3.88 -17.06
N TYR A 427 -3.72 -3.56 -18.14
CA TYR A 427 -4.00 -4.04 -19.51
C TYR A 427 -2.80 -3.75 -20.45
N ARG A 428 -2.30 -4.74 -21.20
CA ARG A 428 -1.07 -4.60 -22.06
C ARG A 428 -1.33 -4.11 -23.50
N HIS A 429 -2.58 -3.89 -23.92
CA HIS A 429 -2.90 -3.59 -25.34
C HIS A 429 -3.92 -2.45 -25.53
N ILE A 430 -3.93 -1.47 -24.62
CA ILE A 430 -4.71 -0.25 -24.79
C ILE A 430 -4.02 0.58 -25.86
N GLU A 431 -4.75 0.93 -26.92
CA GLU A 431 -4.35 2.07 -27.76
C GLU A 431 -4.42 3.32 -26.88
N CYS A 432 -3.25 3.75 -26.42
CA CYS A 432 -3.07 4.84 -25.45
C CYS A 432 -3.48 6.22 -25.97
N ASP A 433 -4.02 6.29 -27.19
CA ASP A 433 -4.33 7.52 -27.91
C ASP A 433 -5.79 7.56 -28.41
N SER A 434 -6.67 6.77 -27.79
CA SER A 434 -8.09 6.71 -28.17
C SER A 434 -9.00 7.20 -27.03
N ASP A 435 -9.99 8.02 -27.37
CA ASP A 435 -11.10 8.46 -26.49
C ASP A 435 -11.86 7.29 -25.82
N SER A 436 -11.59 6.04 -26.24
CA SER A 436 -12.12 4.79 -25.69
C SER A 436 -11.54 4.35 -24.34
N ASN A 437 -10.44 4.93 -23.83
CA ASN A 437 -9.75 4.41 -22.62
C ASN A 437 -9.81 5.32 -21.37
N LYS A 438 -10.86 6.15 -21.27
CA LYS A 438 -11.10 7.07 -20.13
C LYS A 438 -11.00 6.43 -18.74
N ALA A 439 -11.27 5.13 -18.60
CA ALA A 439 -11.13 4.41 -17.32
C ALA A 439 -9.69 4.44 -16.74
N PHE A 440 -8.67 4.54 -17.61
CA PHE A 440 -7.25 4.52 -17.26
C PHE A 440 -6.58 5.89 -17.27
N VAL A 441 -7.19 6.88 -17.94
CA VAL A 441 -6.63 8.22 -18.16
C VAL A 441 -7.41 9.35 -17.46
N ASP A 442 -8.59 9.05 -16.89
CA ASP A 442 -9.30 9.97 -15.99
C ASP A 442 -8.72 9.84 -14.58
N LEU A 443 -7.94 10.84 -14.19
CA LEU A 443 -7.07 10.81 -13.02
C LEU A 443 -7.50 11.84 -11.99
N TYR A 444 -7.28 11.48 -10.73
CA TYR A 444 -7.38 12.42 -9.64
C TYR A 444 -6.28 13.46 -9.78
N ASP A 445 -6.60 14.72 -9.52
CA ASP A 445 -5.63 15.81 -9.51
C ASP A 445 -4.69 15.65 -8.32
N ILE A 446 -3.57 14.96 -8.52
CA ILE A 446 -2.57 14.71 -7.49
C ILE A 446 -1.88 15.99 -7.01
N ALA A 447 -1.88 17.07 -7.81
CA ALA A 447 -1.22 18.32 -7.43
C ALA A 447 -1.91 18.99 -6.22
N SER A 448 -3.18 18.65 -5.96
CA SER A 448 -3.88 19.13 -4.77
C SER A 448 -3.50 18.40 -3.48
N LEU A 449 -2.75 17.29 -3.56
CA LEU A 449 -2.40 16.47 -2.40
C LEU A 449 -1.05 16.82 -1.77
N ASP A 450 -0.06 17.19 -2.59
CA ASP A 450 1.33 17.43 -2.17
C ASP A 450 1.86 18.82 -2.58
N GLY A 451 0.97 19.69 -3.08
CA GLY A 451 1.34 20.98 -3.65
C GLY A 451 2.10 20.89 -4.98
N GLY A 452 2.11 19.72 -5.63
CA GLY A 452 2.77 19.45 -6.91
C GLY A 452 4.29 19.31 -6.83
N SER A 453 4.84 18.90 -5.68
CA SER A 453 6.29 18.98 -5.40
C SER A 453 7.02 17.63 -5.39
N PHE A 454 6.34 16.52 -5.05
CA PHE A 454 6.93 15.20 -4.94
C PHE A 454 6.29 14.17 -5.87
N ILE A 455 4.96 14.11 -5.96
CA ILE A 455 4.21 13.11 -6.74
C ILE A 455 4.20 13.53 -8.21
N ASP A 456 4.67 12.64 -9.09
CA ASP A 456 4.76 12.92 -10.53
C ASP A 456 3.38 12.86 -11.18
N SER A 457 3.05 13.85 -12.02
CA SER A 457 1.86 13.78 -12.88
C SER A 457 2.09 12.79 -14.02
N VAL A 458 1.41 11.65 -13.94
CA VAL A 458 1.46 10.59 -14.95
C VAL A 458 0.09 10.36 -15.56
N GLY A 459 0.04 9.92 -16.83
CA GLY A 459 -1.22 9.71 -17.57
C GLY A 459 -1.87 8.33 -17.38
N PHE A 460 -1.60 7.61 -16.28
CA PHE A 460 -2.09 6.25 -16.08
C PHE A 460 -2.39 5.93 -14.60
N LYS A 461 -3.20 4.89 -14.39
CA LYS A 461 -3.49 4.31 -13.06
C LYS A 461 -2.62 3.09 -12.78
N GLY A 462 -2.30 2.87 -11.50
CA GLY A 462 -1.42 1.80 -11.04
C GLY A 462 0.06 2.17 -11.08
N ALA A 463 0.90 1.27 -10.54
CA ALA A 463 2.34 1.46 -10.40
C ALA A 463 3.14 1.34 -11.70
N PHE A 464 2.47 0.91 -12.78
CA PHE A 464 3.12 0.55 -14.03
C PHE A 464 2.39 1.20 -15.20
N ASN A 465 3.15 1.85 -16.08
CA ASN A 465 2.60 2.45 -17.27
C ASN A 465 2.08 1.35 -18.23
N PRO A 466 0.77 1.27 -18.52
CA PRO A 466 0.23 0.27 -19.43
C PRO A 466 0.71 0.47 -20.88
N CYS A 467 1.17 1.68 -21.22
CA CYS A 467 1.54 2.10 -22.56
C CYS A 467 3.00 1.82 -22.93
N THR A 468 3.82 1.38 -21.98
CA THR A 468 5.22 1.04 -22.24
C THR A 468 5.45 -0.43 -21.96
N THR A 469 6.46 -1.01 -22.61
CA THR A 469 6.94 -2.37 -22.31
C THR A 469 7.81 -2.42 -21.06
N GLN A 470 8.10 -1.27 -20.45
CA GLN A 470 8.97 -1.15 -19.29
C GLN A 470 8.19 -1.47 -18.01
N VAL A 471 8.71 -2.42 -17.25
CA VAL A 471 8.27 -2.73 -15.88
C VAL A 471 9.47 -2.43 -14.99
N TRP A 472 9.34 -1.47 -14.08
CA TRP A 472 10.47 -0.95 -13.30
C TRP A 472 11.06 -1.97 -12.32
N LEU A 473 10.37 -3.08 -12.05
CA LEU A 473 10.87 -4.20 -11.22
C LEU A 473 12.00 -5.02 -11.90
N ARG A 474 12.19 -4.88 -13.22
CA ARG A 474 13.07 -5.77 -13.98
C ARG A 474 14.56 -5.58 -13.64
N ASN A 475 15.31 -6.67 -13.73
CA ASN A 475 16.77 -6.79 -13.59
C ASN A 475 17.36 -6.64 -12.19
N TRP A 476 16.64 -6.05 -11.23
CA TRP A 476 17.20 -5.74 -9.91
C TRP A 476 16.46 -6.39 -8.74
N THR A 477 15.23 -6.84 -8.97
CA THR A 477 14.40 -7.47 -7.93
C THR A 477 14.62 -8.98 -7.89
N ALA A 478 14.51 -9.55 -6.69
CA ALA A 478 14.37 -10.99 -6.47
C ALA A 478 13.12 -11.51 -7.19
N PHE A 479 12.03 -10.73 -7.17
CA PHE A 479 10.79 -11.05 -7.86
C PHE A 479 10.98 -11.26 -9.37
N ASP A 480 11.77 -10.42 -10.04
CA ASP A 480 12.14 -10.64 -11.44
C ASP A 480 13.11 -11.83 -11.59
N LYS A 481 14.16 -11.89 -10.75
CA LYS A 481 15.19 -12.93 -10.80
C LYS A 481 14.62 -14.34 -10.68
N TYR A 482 13.62 -14.54 -9.82
CA TYR A 482 12.96 -15.82 -9.60
C TYR A 482 11.85 -16.12 -10.63
N GLY A 483 11.74 -15.30 -11.68
CA GLY A 483 10.88 -15.57 -12.83
C GLY A 483 9.40 -15.29 -12.59
N TYR A 484 9.04 -14.50 -11.58
CA TYR A 484 7.63 -14.15 -11.34
C TYR A 484 7.10 -13.17 -12.38
N LEU A 485 7.93 -12.35 -13.03
CA LEU A 485 7.48 -11.35 -14.01
C LEU A 485 7.47 -11.87 -15.45
N ALA A 486 6.55 -11.34 -16.25
CA ALA A 486 6.42 -11.71 -17.66
C ALA A 486 7.61 -11.15 -18.47
N HIS A 487 8.43 -12.03 -19.07
CA HIS A 487 9.68 -11.64 -19.70
C HIS A 487 9.63 -11.41 -21.23
N ASN A 488 8.66 -11.92 -22.01
CA ASN A 488 8.60 -11.64 -23.46
C ASN A 488 7.25 -11.86 -24.17
N ASP A 489 7.16 -11.31 -25.39
CA ASP A 489 6.07 -11.29 -26.39
C ASP A 489 5.43 -12.65 -26.74
N THR A 490 4.67 -13.24 -25.82
CA THR A 490 3.54 -14.04 -26.28
C THR A 490 2.53 -13.07 -26.88
N THR A 491 2.37 -13.14 -28.21
CA THR A 491 1.25 -12.54 -28.93
C THR A 491 -0.01 -12.78 -28.11
N PHE A 492 -0.52 -11.73 -27.45
CA PHE A 492 -1.83 -11.81 -26.85
C PHE A 492 -2.79 -12.00 -28.03
N CYS A 493 -3.30 -13.20 -28.20
CA CYS A 493 -4.37 -13.45 -29.15
C CYS A 493 -5.64 -13.00 -28.41
N PRO A 494 -6.22 -11.82 -28.72
CA PRO A 494 -7.51 -11.50 -28.14
C PRO A 494 -8.47 -12.63 -28.52
N PRO A 495 -9.33 -13.10 -27.61
CA PRO A 495 -10.39 -14.01 -28.01
C PRO A 495 -11.10 -13.37 -29.21
N ARG A 496 -11.04 -14.06 -30.36
CA ARG A 496 -11.84 -13.70 -31.53
C ARG A 496 -13.27 -13.68 -31.02
N ASN A 497 -13.87 -12.49 -30.99
CA ASN A 497 -15.16 -12.13 -30.41
C ASN A 497 -15.15 -11.55 -28.99
N CYS A 498 -14.24 -10.64 -28.66
CA CYS A 498 -14.69 -9.46 -27.94
C CYS A 498 -15.60 -8.68 -28.90
N THR A 499 -16.91 -8.87 -28.76
CA THR A 499 -17.91 -8.10 -29.49
C THR A 499 -17.54 -6.63 -29.39
N LYS A 500 -17.24 -6.02 -30.54
CA LYS A 500 -17.07 -4.58 -30.70
C LYS A 500 -18.25 -3.89 -30.01
N ASN A 501 -17.94 -2.84 -29.26
CA ASN A 501 -18.88 -2.01 -28.50
C ASN A 501 -19.47 -2.71 -27.28
N TYR A 502 -18.63 -2.92 -26.27
CA TYR A 502 -19.08 -2.55 -24.94
C TYR A 502 -18.59 -1.13 -24.69
N SER A 503 -19.40 -0.15 -25.07
CA SER A 503 -19.56 0.93 -24.11
C SER A 503 -20.03 0.21 -22.84
N LEU A 504 -19.14 0.05 -21.86
CA LEU A 504 -19.63 0.32 -20.53
C LEU A 504 -20.29 1.68 -20.73
N THR A 505 -21.62 1.73 -20.60
CA THR A 505 -22.25 2.97 -20.21
C THR A 505 -21.52 3.31 -18.93
N GLN A 506 -20.46 4.10 -19.12
CA GLN A 506 -20.04 5.10 -18.22
C GLN A 506 -21.39 5.66 -17.77
N ARG A 507 -21.84 5.30 -16.56
CA ARG A 507 -22.74 6.18 -15.85
C ARG A 507 -21.93 7.43 -15.48
N THR A 508 -21.20 8.03 -16.42
CA THR A 508 -21.01 9.48 -16.52
C THR A 508 -22.36 10.09 -16.84
N SER A 509 -23.24 9.93 -15.87
CA SER A 509 -24.39 10.78 -15.64
C SER A 509 -24.90 10.54 -14.21
N GLN A 510 -24.02 10.27 -13.24
CA GLN A 510 -24.16 10.95 -11.95
C GLN A 510 -23.43 12.29 -12.04
N ALA A 511 -23.84 13.13 -13.01
CA ALA A 511 -23.81 14.55 -12.76
C ALA A 511 -24.58 14.73 -11.46
N GLN A 512 -23.84 15.13 -10.43
CA GLN A 512 -24.28 15.35 -9.08
C GLN A 512 -25.64 16.02 -9.07
N PHE A 513 -26.66 15.34 -8.55
CA PHE A 513 -27.89 16.00 -8.18
C PHE A 513 -27.67 16.65 -6.80
N GLN A 514 -27.00 17.81 -6.78
CA GLN A 514 -26.85 18.62 -5.58
C GLN A 514 -28.02 19.59 -5.47
N MET A 515 -28.90 19.40 -4.49
CA MET A 515 -29.89 20.41 -4.10
C MET A 515 -29.30 21.29 -3.02
N ASN A 516 -28.57 22.35 -3.34
CA ASN A 516 -28.18 23.34 -2.33
C ASN A 516 -29.38 24.22 -1.97
N LEU A 517 -29.72 24.27 -0.68
CA LEU A 517 -30.81 25.09 -0.16
C LEU A 517 -30.21 26.24 0.62
N THR A 518 -30.31 27.44 0.06
CA THR A 518 -29.91 28.67 0.74
C THR A 518 -31.16 29.47 1.04
N GLN A 519 -31.41 29.75 2.32
CA GLN A 519 -32.52 30.60 2.72
C GLN A 519 -32.12 32.06 2.52
N VAL A 520 -32.80 32.76 1.60
CA VAL A 520 -32.61 34.21 1.41
C VAL A 520 -34.00 34.85 1.39
N ALA A 521 -34.28 35.69 2.41
CA ALA A 521 -35.50 36.49 2.54
C ALA A 521 -36.81 35.69 2.35
N GLY A 522 -36.99 34.60 3.13
CA GLY A 522 -38.26 33.84 3.18
C GLY A 522 -38.60 33.01 1.94
N ALA A 523 -37.62 32.74 1.06
CA ALA A 523 -37.77 31.85 -0.10
C ALA A 523 -36.82 30.64 -0.01
N ILE A 524 -37.30 29.49 -0.46
CA ILE A 524 -36.49 28.28 -0.64
C ILE A 524 -35.93 28.34 -2.06
N ARG A 525 -34.61 28.56 -2.18
CA ARG A 525 -33.90 28.42 -3.46
C ARG A 525 -33.31 27.02 -3.53
N GLY A 526 -33.46 26.36 -4.67
CA GLY A 526 -32.80 25.11 -4.96
C GLY A 526 -32.28 25.09 -6.39
N ALA A 527 -31.33 24.21 -6.66
CA ALA A 527 -30.86 23.93 -8.00
C ALA A 527 -30.91 22.42 -8.25
N CYS A 528 -31.06 22.03 -9.52
CA CYS A 528 -30.95 20.66 -9.98
C CYS A 528 -30.24 20.63 -11.32
N THR A 529 -29.42 19.60 -11.58
CA THR A 529 -28.77 19.41 -12.88
C THR A 529 -29.36 18.19 -13.56
N LEU A 530 -29.83 18.36 -14.80
CA LEU A 530 -30.39 17.29 -15.62
C LEU A 530 -29.34 16.76 -16.61
N THR A 531 -29.34 15.45 -16.82
CA THR A 531 -28.44 14.78 -17.78
C THR A 531 -29.11 14.54 -19.15
N GLU A 532 -30.43 14.69 -19.23
CA GLU A 532 -31.25 14.56 -20.44
C GLU A 532 -32.54 15.37 -20.26
N SER A 533 -33.30 15.59 -21.34
CA SER A 533 -34.53 16.40 -21.30
C SER A 533 -35.65 15.72 -20.52
N GLN A 534 -36.09 16.29 -19.39
CA GLN A 534 -37.12 15.70 -18.51
C GLN A 534 -38.01 16.75 -17.85
N SER A 535 -39.19 16.32 -17.39
CA SER A 535 -40.10 17.15 -16.61
C SER A 535 -39.72 17.19 -15.13
N ILE A 536 -39.63 18.39 -14.56
CA ILE A 536 -39.32 18.60 -13.14
C ILE A 536 -40.55 19.11 -12.37
N THR A 537 -40.86 18.48 -11.24
CA THR A 537 -41.80 18.99 -10.23
C THR A 537 -41.15 19.09 -8.85
N VAL A 538 -41.54 20.08 -8.07
CA VAL A 538 -41.05 20.31 -6.70
C VAL A 538 -42.26 20.47 -5.79
N HIS A 539 -42.36 19.64 -4.76
CA HIS A 539 -43.39 19.71 -3.72
C HIS A 539 -42.75 20.00 -2.37
N LEU A 540 -43.46 20.74 -1.52
CA LEU A 540 -43.11 20.98 -0.13
C LEU A 540 -44.18 20.32 0.75
N TYR A 541 -43.76 19.51 1.71
CA TYR A 541 -44.62 18.78 2.63
C TYR A 541 -44.48 19.33 4.05
N ASP A 542 -45.59 19.42 4.78
CA ASP A 542 -45.57 19.65 6.22
C ASP A 542 -45.19 18.37 7.01
N ALA A 543 -45.00 18.51 8.32
CA ALA A 543 -44.66 17.37 9.21
C ALA A 543 -45.75 16.28 9.26
N ARG A 544 -46.96 16.54 8.74
CA ARG A 544 -48.06 15.56 8.62
C ARG A 544 -48.13 14.93 7.22
N GLY A 545 -47.16 15.21 6.35
CA GLY A 545 -47.07 14.67 5.01
C GLY A 545 -48.04 15.30 3.99
N ARG A 546 -48.62 16.48 4.30
CA ARG A 546 -49.50 17.19 3.36
C ARG A 546 -48.70 18.13 2.48
N VAL A 547 -49.00 18.17 1.17
CA VAL A 547 -48.38 19.13 0.25
C VAL A 547 -48.88 20.54 0.57
N VAL A 548 -47.97 21.41 1.01
CA VAL A 548 -48.26 22.80 1.40
C VAL A 548 -47.80 23.83 0.36
N ALA A 549 -46.94 23.44 -0.57
CA ALA A 549 -46.61 24.21 -1.76
C ALA A 549 -46.13 23.27 -2.88
N ALA A 550 -46.35 23.65 -4.14
CA ALA A 550 -45.87 22.91 -5.30
C ALA A 550 -45.44 23.87 -6.41
N MET A 551 -44.46 23.44 -7.20
CA MET A 551 -43.97 24.13 -8.38
C MET A 551 -43.73 23.10 -9.48
N ASN A 552 -44.29 23.34 -10.66
CA ASN A 552 -44.00 22.56 -11.85
C ASN A 552 -43.08 23.38 -12.74
N LEU A 553 -41.85 22.93 -12.93
CA LEU A 553 -40.91 23.56 -13.86
C LEU A 553 -41.14 23.09 -15.30
N GLY A 554 -41.95 22.04 -15.52
CA GLY A 554 -42.19 21.47 -16.83
C GLY A 554 -40.95 20.80 -17.40
N ARG A 555 -40.97 20.53 -18.71
CA ARG A 555 -39.85 19.91 -19.42
C ARG A 555 -38.66 20.87 -19.50
N ARG A 556 -37.47 20.36 -19.20
CA ARG A 556 -36.20 21.08 -19.20
C ARG A 556 -35.14 20.24 -19.88
N GLU A 557 -34.32 20.88 -20.70
CA GLU A 557 -33.19 20.24 -21.38
C GLU A 557 -32.07 19.87 -20.41
N ALA A 558 -31.08 19.09 -20.87
CA ALA A 558 -29.88 18.79 -20.09
C ALA A 558 -29.17 20.09 -19.66
N GLY A 559 -28.67 20.15 -18.42
CA GLY A 559 -28.04 21.33 -17.84
C GLY A 559 -28.53 21.67 -16.42
N ARG A 560 -27.97 22.72 -15.82
CA ARG A 560 -28.30 23.19 -14.47
C ARG A 560 -29.53 24.10 -14.52
N HIS A 561 -30.52 23.81 -13.69
CA HIS A 561 -31.77 24.54 -13.55
C HIS A 561 -31.98 24.98 -12.11
N GLU A 562 -32.22 26.26 -11.91
CA GLU A 562 -32.52 26.81 -10.60
C GLU A 562 -34.03 27.00 -10.44
N PHE A 563 -34.51 26.84 -9.20
CA PHE A 563 -35.89 27.09 -8.84
C PHE A 563 -35.97 27.89 -7.55
N ARG A 564 -37.06 28.64 -7.43
CA ARG A 564 -37.38 29.42 -6.24
C ARG A 564 -38.81 29.11 -5.84
N LEU A 565 -38.97 28.46 -4.70
CA LEU A 565 -40.26 28.23 -4.07
C LEU A 565 -40.49 29.32 -3.01
N SER A 566 -41.59 30.05 -3.11
CA SER A 566 -41.96 31.08 -2.15
C SER A 566 -43.05 30.56 -1.20
N PRO A 567 -42.69 30.11 0.02
CA PRO A 567 -43.64 29.61 1.02
C PRO A 567 -44.42 30.74 1.72
N ARG A 568 -45.02 31.66 0.95
CA ARG A 568 -45.84 32.75 1.52
C ARG A 568 -46.99 32.14 2.32
N GLY A 569 -47.09 32.50 3.59
CA GLY A 569 -48.16 32.03 4.50
C GLY A 569 -47.83 30.77 5.31
N LEU A 570 -46.67 30.13 5.13
CA LEU A 570 -46.27 28.98 5.96
C LEU A 570 -45.66 29.42 7.31
N ALA A 571 -45.96 28.67 8.37
CA ALA A 571 -45.39 28.90 9.70
C ALA A 571 -43.90 28.55 9.75
N ALA A 572 -43.15 29.13 10.69
CA ALA A 572 -41.79 28.70 10.96
C ALA A 572 -41.79 27.24 11.45
N GLY A 573 -40.84 26.43 11.00
CA GLY A 573 -40.78 25.00 11.32
C GLY A 573 -40.11 24.14 10.24
N SER A 574 -40.08 22.83 10.46
CA SER A 574 -39.47 21.86 9.55
C SER A 574 -40.46 21.39 8.47
N TYR A 575 -39.97 21.35 7.23
CA TYR A 575 -40.70 20.90 6.04
C TYR A 575 -39.83 19.96 5.22
N LEU A 576 -40.46 19.10 4.41
CA LEU A 576 -39.76 18.21 3.48
C LEU A 576 -39.95 18.71 2.05
N VAL A 577 -38.87 19.01 1.35
CA VAL A 577 -38.89 19.30 -0.10
C VAL A 577 -38.71 18.00 -0.85
N ARG A 578 -39.63 17.69 -1.77
CA ARG A 578 -39.51 16.61 -2.73
C ARG A 578 -39.36 17.16 -4.14
N LEU A 579 -38.28 16.83 -4.83
CA LEU A 579 -38.13 17.13 -6.26
C LEU A 579 -38.24 15.81 -7.05
N ARG A 580 -39.10 15.80 -8.08
CA ARG A 580 -39.21 14.69 -9.02
C ARG A 580 -38.75 15.13 -10.41
N ALA A 581 -37.87 14.36 -11.03
CA ALA A 581 -37.45 14.52 -12.41
C ALA A 581 -37.58 13.15 -13.11
N GLY A 582 -38.59 13.01 -13.97
CA GLY A 582 -38.96 11.70 -14.52
C GLY A 582 -39.30 10.68 -13.42
N ASP A 583 -38.57 9.56 -13.40
CA ASP A 583 -38.72 8.49 -12.39
C ASP A 583 -37.83 8.71 -11.14
N ARG A 584 -37.01 9.76 -11.12
CA ARG A 584 -36.13 10.08 -9.99
C ARG A 584 -36.86 10.96 -8.99
N VAL A 585 -36.71 10.65 -7.70
CA VAL A 585 -37.30 11.42 -6.58
C VAL A 585 -36.21 11.75 -5.57
N PHE A 586 -36.12 13.02 -5.18
CA PHE A 586 -35.19 13.53 -4.17
C PHE A 586 -35.97 14.15 -3.02
N ASN A 587 -35.55 13.90 -1.79
CA ASN A 587 -36.18 14.43 -0.58
C ASN A 587 -35.12 15.16 0.26
N ARG A 588 -35.41 16.37 0.77
CA ARG A 588 -34.52 17.11 1.68
C ARG A 588 -35.32 17.86 2.73
N ASN A 589 -34.88 17.81 3.98
CA ASN A 589 -35.45 18.60 5.07
C ASN A 589 -35.03 20.07 4.96
N VAL A 590 -35.95 20.97 5.28
CA VAL A 590 -35.75 22.42 5.33
C VAL A 590 -36.36 22.95 6.60
N VAL A 591 -35.62 23.76 7.33
CA VAL A 591 -36.17 24.55 8.43
C VAL A 591 -36.49 25.94 7.90
N LEU A 592 -37.75 26.34 7.93
CA LEU A 592 -38.16 27.71 7.69
C LEU A 592 -38.04 28.48 8.99
N VAL A 593 -37.03 29.34 9.08
CA VAL A 593 -36.90 30.35 10.13
C VAL A 593 -37.49 31.66 9.62
N ARG A 594 -38.28 32.38 10.42
CA ARG A 594 -38.81 33.69 10.06
C ARG A 594 -37.98 34.82 10.66
#